data_AF-A0A8B7E265-F1
#
_entry.id   AF-A0A8B7E265-F1
#
_cell.length_a   1.000
_cell.length_b   1.000
_cell.length_c   1.000
_cell.angle_alpha   90.00
_cell.angle_beta   90.00
_cell.angle_gamma   90.00
#
_symmetry.space_group_name_H-M   'P 1'
#
loop_
_entity.id
_entity.type
_entity.pdbx_description
1 polymer ?
#
loop_
_entity_poly.entity_id
_entity_poly.type
_entity_poly.pdbx_seq_one_letter_code
_entity_poly.pdbx_strand_id
1 'polypeptide(L)'
;MDVQPLSENLFSREKLLREVQNCFLQNANKFALVLYGMSGVGKTHIARKYCEISYNFYKNFVWIDAAFGMLQTSMRNQCQILGFEVHDSRGEYLNIKVIIEKIHNYYKDEKTLYIFDNVDDESVKNLTMYISRKPNSFTLITSQWRTWSNNVNKILVDVFSSEEAFAYVKNNINGNRDENIKNLIKELGYHPFAITQAIKYINIHKISVEKYIDRYRSKPSEILDNNNFPTEEESKSALKAINLVLIKLEKTKPFLFKILNCLSHCDSQNISKQFIIQISNHLEINDEFLIDEAIGLLMSYSLLNCFEDKKYSIHELTQLTIRCFQKRNSSTNTYLDLIENYFKVEMNEVKDHSDYGNHFVFHFIYMFRNNGKKISKTFHNITSSIRILLICKGLFEEAIEILK
;
A
#
# COMPACT_ATOMS: atom_id res chain seq x y z
N MET A 1 -11.25 -19.57 20.72
CA MET A 1 -11.70 -18.39 19.94
C MET A 1 -10.71 -17.28 20.23
N ASP A 2 -9.71 -17.08 19.37
CA ASP A 2 -8.88 -15.88 19.37
C ASP A 2 -9.21 -15.08 18.12
N VAL A 3 -10.40 -14.48 18.11
CA VAL A 3 -10.62 -13.30 17.28
C VAL A 3 -9.95 -12.18 18.06
N GLN A 4 -8.86 -11.61 17.51
CA GLN A 4 -8.21 -10.42 18.07
C GLN A 4 -9.25 -9.36 18.47
N PRO A 5 -9.03 -8.58 19.54
CA PRO A 5 -10.10 -7.86 20.23
C PRO A 5 -10.89 -6.97 19.28
N LEU A 6 -12.22 -7.07 19.39
CA LEU A 6 -13.20 -6.23 18.71
C LEU A 6 -12.87 -4.75 18.95
N SER A 7 -12.55 -4.01 17.88
CA SER A 7 -12.51 -2.55 17.96
C SER A 7 -13.92 -2.01 17.67
N GLU A 8 -14.54 -1.45 18.70
CA GLU A 8 -15.90 -0.87 18.66
C GLU A 8 -16.06 0.28 17.65
N ASN A 9 -15.00 0.71 16.94
CA ASN A 9 -14.98 1.89 16.06
C ASN A 9 -14.52 1.63 14.61
N LEU A 10 -14.58 0.39 14.11
CA LEU A 10 -14.25 0.10 12.71
C LEU A 10 -15.33 0.68 11.77
N PHE A 11 -14.91 1.52 10.82
CA PHE A 11 -15.80 2.09 9.80
C PHE A 11 -16.28 1.02 8.82
N SER A 12 -17.59 0.81 8.73
CA SER A 12 -18.17 -0.41 8.17
C SER A 12 -18.04 -0.57 6.64
N ARG A 13 -17.86 0.50 5.85
CA ARG A 13 -17.87 0.45 4.36
C ARG A 13 -18.96 -0.49 3.79
N GLU A 14 -20.22 -0.23 4.19
CA GLU A 14 -21.41 -1.08 3.95
C GLU A 14 -21.51 -1.68 2.55
N LYS A 15 -21.20 -0.90 1.50
CA LYS A 15 -21.27 -1.37 0.12
C LYS A 15 -20.33 -2.56 -0.13
N LEU A 16 -19.09 -2.47 0.33
CA LEU A 16 -18.10 -3.55 0.17
C LEU A 16 -18.48 -4.78 0.99
N LEU A 17 -19.00 -4.60 2.21
CA LEU A 17 -19.49 -5.73 3.01
C LEU A 17 -20.64 -6.48 2.33
N ARG A 18 -21.57 -5.76 1.71
CA ARG A 18 -22.65 -6.38 0.91
C ARG A 18 -22.12 -7.12 -0.32
N GLU A 19 -21.13 -6.56 -1.02
CA GLU A 19 -20.49 -7.24 -2.14
C GLU A 19 -19.78 -8.54 -1.71
N VAL A 20 -19.09 -8.53 -0.57
CA VAL A 20 -18.49 -9.72 0.04
C VAL A 20 -19.55 -10.77 0.38
N GLN A 21 -20.63 -10.36 1.06
CA GLN A 21 -21.76 -11.23 1.39
C GLN A 21 -22.36 -11.88 0.14
N ASN A 22 -22.64 -11.08 -0.90
CA ASN A 22 -23.22 -11.57 -2.15
C ASN A 22 -22.32 -12.56 -2.87
N CYS A 23 -21.00 -12.33 -2.87
CA CYS A 23 -20.03 -13.26 -3.47
C CYS A 23 -20.11 -14.65 -2.84
N PHE A 24 -20.23 -14.75 -1.51
CA PHE A 24 -20.32 -16.03 -0.81
C PHE A 24 -21.71 -16.70 -0.93
N LEU A 25 -22.78 -15.92 -1.12
CA LEU A 25 -24.14 -16.46 -1.25
C LEU A 25 -24.49 -16.91 -2.68
N GLN A 26 -24.00 -16.20 -3.72
CA GLN A 26 -24.45 -16.40 -5.11
C GLN A 26 -23.51 -17.27 -5.95
N ASN A 27 -22.21 -17.28 -5.66
CA ASN A 27 -21.20 -17.92 -6.51
C ASN A 27 -20.65 -19.22 -5.90
N ALA A 28 -21.50 -20.25 -5.79
CA ALA A 28 -21.11 -21.57 -5.26
C ALA A 28 -19.95 -22.25 -6.05
N ASN A 29 -19.65 -21.81 -7.27
CA ASN A 29 -18.63 -22.40 -8.14
C ASN A 29 -17.21 -21.80 -7.99
N LYS A 30 -17.01 -20.74 -7.18
CA LYS A 30 -15.69 -20.12 -6.96
C LYS A 30 -15.32 -20.18 -5.47
N PHE A 31 -14.35 -21.05 -5.16
CA PHE A 31 -13.97 -21.44 -3.80
C PHE A 31 -13.31 -20.37 -2.95
N ALA A 32 -12.86 -19.25 -3.54
CA ALA A 32 -12.19 -18.18 -2.81
C ALA A 32 -12.58 -16.78 -3.32
N LEU A 33 -12.73 -15.87 -2.37
CA LEU A 33 -12.90 -14.44 -2.59
C LEU A 33 -11.64 -13.69 -2.17
N VAL A 34 -11.11 -12.86 -3.07
CA VAL A 34 -9.93 -12.04 -2.84
C VAL A 34 -10.32 -10.57 -2.70
N LEU A 35 -10.03 -9.98 -1.55
CA LEU A 35 -9.95 -8.54 -1.36
C LEU A 35 -8.54 -8.08 -1.72
N TYR A 36 -8.40 -7.29 -2.79
CA TYR A 36 -7.09 -6.79 -3.22
C TYR A 36 -7.09 -5.27 -3.32
N GLY A 37 -5.91 -4.66 -3.22
CA GLY A 37 -5.75 -3.21 -3.24
C GLY A 37 -4.51 -2.77 -2.48
N MET A 38 -4.26 -1.46 -2.43
CA MET A 38 -3.05 -0.89 -1.82
C MET A 38 -2.97 -1.17 -0.31
N SER A 39 -1.75 -1.11 0.27
CA SER A 39 -1.59 -1.26 1.71
C SER A 39 -2.37 -0.20 2.49
N GLY A 40 -3.00 -0.57 3.61
CA GLY A 40 -3.69 0.38 4.50
C GLY A 40 -5.03 0.94 4.00
N VAL A 41 -5.60 0.42 2.91
CA VAL A 41 -6.97 0.75 2.43
C VAL A 41 -8.10 0.03 3.20
N GLY A 42 -7.75 -0.79 4.20
CA GLY A 42 -8.73 -1.42 5.09
C GLY A 42 -9.18 -2.83 4.69
N LYS A 43 -8.48 -3.55 3.80
CA LYS A 43 -8.83 -4.95 3.42
C LYS A 43 -9.02 -5.87 4.64
N THR A 44 -8.06 -5.84 5.57
CA THR A 44 -8.11 -6.60 6.83
C THR A 44 -9.27 -6.15 7.73
N HIS A 45 -9.58 -4.84 7.75
CA HIS A 45 -10.71 -4.32 8.53
C HIS A 45 -12.04 -4.81 7.95
N ILE A 46 -12.19 -4.82 6.62
CA ILE A 46 -13.37 -5.37 5.94
C ILE A 46 -13.50 -6.86 6.23
N ALA A 47 -12.41 -7.62 6.20
CA ALA A 47 -12.43 -9.04 6.56
C ALA A 47 -12.89 -9.26 8.01
N ARG A 48 -12.39 -8.47 8.97
CA ARG A 48 -12.83 -8.52 10.37
C ARG A 48 -14.29 -8.14 10.53
N LYS A 49 -14.73 -7.03 9.92
CA LYS A 49 -16.14 -6.62 9.93
C LYS A 49 -17.06 -7.67 9.30
N TYR A 50 -16.60 -8.34 8.24
CA TYR A 50 -17.36 -9.43 7.64
C TYR A 50 -17.54 -10.59 8.62
N CYS A 51 -16.49 -10.97 9.37
CA CYS A 51 -16.61 -11.98 10.42
C CYS A 51 -17.63 -11.60 11.50
N GLU A 52 -17.66 -10.33 11.92
CA GLU A 52 -18.64 -9.82 12.90
C GLU A 52 -20.08 -9.97 12.39
N ILE A 53 -20.38 -9.46 11.18
CA ILE A 53 -21.76 -9.49 10.66
C ILE A 53 -22.22 -10.89 10.24
N SER A 54 -21.28 -11.78 9.94
CA SER A 54 -21.57 -13.16 9.50
C SER A 54 -21.42 -14.20 10.62
N TYR A 55 -21.27 -13.75 11.86
CA TYR A 55 -21.06 -14.62 13.03
C TYR A 55 -22.13 -15.71 13.19
N ASN A 56 -23.39 -15.43 12.85
CA ASN A 56 -24.47 -16.42 12.93
C ASN A 56 -24.50 -17.40 11.75
N PHE A 57 -23.80 -17.11 10.65
CA PHE A 57 -23.77 -17.96 9.46
C PHE A 57 -22.63 -18.99 9.51
N TYR A 58 -21.48 -18.62 10.06
CA TYR A 58 -20.32 -19.49 10.21
C TYR A 58 -20.21 -19.99 11.65
N LYS A 59 -19.83 -21.25 11.83
CA LYS A 59 -19.51 -21.81 13.14
C LYS A 59 -18.08 -21.49 13.57
N ASN A 60 -17.16 -21.38 12.59
CA ASN A 60 -15.75 -21.11 12.85
C ASN A 60 -15.17 -20.05 11.92
N PHE A 61 -14.21 -19.31 12.47
CA PHE A 61 -13.33 -18.39 11.74
C PHE A 61 -11.88 -18.82 11.99
N VAL A 62 -11.15 -19.14 10.92
CA VAL A 62 -9.74 -19.58 11.00
C VAL A 62 -8.89 -18.51 10.36
N TRP A 63 -8.17 -17.74 11.18
CA TRP A 63 -7.34 -16.62 10.72
C TRP A 63 -5.89 -17.06 10.51
N ILE A 64 -5.39 -16.91 9.29
CA ILE A 64 -4.07 -17.37 8.84
C ILE A 64 -3.30 -16.15 8.32
N ASP A 65 -2.15 -15.86 8.95
CA ASP A 65 -1.21 -14.86 8.46
C ASP A 65 -0.42 -15.45 7.29
N ALA A 66 -0.70 -14.93 6.10
CA ALA A 66 -0.12 -15.34 4.83
C ALA A 66 0.85 -14.30 4.26
N ALA A 67 1.36 -13.38 5.11
CA ALA A 67 2.45 -12.49 4.74
C ALA A 67 3.71 -13.28 4.33
N PHE A 68 4.60 -12.63 3.59
CA PHE A 68 5.87 -13.20 3.13
C PHE A 68 6.62 -13.92 4.28
N GLY A 69 6.80 -15.24 4.14
CA GLY A 69 7.46 -16.11 5.12
C GLY A 69 6.60 -16.61 6.30
N MET A 70 5.35 -16.17 6.44
CA MET A 70 4.51 -16.44 7.63
C MET A 70 3.55 -17.62 7.46
N LEU A 71 3.13 -17.95 6.22
CA LEU A 71 2.05 -18.89 5.94
C LEU A 71 2.20 -20.26 6.62
N GLN A 72 3.36 -20.91 6.49
CA GLN A 72 3.57 -22.22 7.11
C GLN A 72 3.57 -22.15 8.63
N THR A 73 4.19 -21.11 9.20
CA THR A 73 4.23 -20.88 10.65
C THR A 73 2.83 -20.64 11.18
N SER A 74 2.01 -19.84 10.49
CA SER A 74 0.63 -19.59 10.88
C SER A 74 -0.23 -20.86 10.83
N MET A 75 -0.08 -21.71 9.80
CA MET A 75 -0.75 -23.01 9.74
C MET A 75 -0.34 -23.95 10.88
N ARG A 76 0.95 -24.01 11.22
CA ARG A 76 1.43 -24.80 12.37
C ARG A 76 0.82 -24.27 13.68
N ASN A 77 0.79 -22.96 13.88
CA ASN A 77 0.17 -22.35 15.06
C ASN A 77 -1.32 -22.69 15.15
N GLN A 78 -2.08 -22.63 14.04
CA GLN A 78 -3.47 -23.05 14.01
C GLN A 78 -3.63 -24.52 14.42
N CYS A 79 -2.77 -25.41 13.92
CA CYS A 79 -2.80 -26.82 14.30
C CYS A 79 -2.52 -27.03 15.81
N GLN A 80 -1.61 -26.27 16.39
CA GLN A 80 -1.33 -26.31 17.83
C GLN A 80 -2.51 -25.78 18.67
N ILE A 81 -3.19 -24.72 18.22
CA ILE A 81 -4.40 -24.18 18.87
C ILE A 81 -5.51 -25.24 18.94
N LEU A 82 -5.58 -26.13 17.95
CA LEU A 82 -6.52 -27.26 17.93
C LEU A 82 -6.08 -28.45 18.82
N GLY A 83 -4.93 -28.33 19.51
CA GLY A 83 -4.40 -29.37 20.38
C GLY A 83 -3.68 -30.51 19.64
N PHE A 84 -3.37 -30.34 18.36
CA PHE A 84 -2.63 -31.35 17.60
C PHE A 84 -1.12 -31.15 17.70
N GLU A 85 -0.39 -32.27 17.77
CA GLU A 85 1.07 -32.25 17.63
C GLU A 85 1.49 -31.84 16.21
N VAL A 86 2.47 -30.95 16.17
CA VAL A 86 3.09 -30.43 14.94
C VAL A 86 4.52 -30.91 14.72
N HIS A 87 5.07 -31.67 15.67
CA HIS A 87 6.36 -32.32 15.56
C HIS A 87 6.18 -33.84 15.49
N ASP A 88 7.13 -34.53 14.88
CA ASP A 88 7.22 -35.98 14.94
C ASP A 88 7.94 -36.46 16.21
N SER A 89 8.11 -37.78 16.35
CA SER A 89 8.79 -38.39 17.50
C SER A 89 10.27 -38.02 17.63
N ARG A 90 10.87 -37.38 16.61
CA ARG A 90 12.25 -36.90 16.61
C ARG A 90 12.35 -35.40 16.91
N GLY A 91 11.22 -34.72 17.08
CA GLY A 91 11.15 -33.28 17.30
C GLY A 91 11.15 -32.44 16.02
N GLU A 92 11.12 -33.06 14.83
CA GLU A 92 11.09 -32.35 13.56
C GLU A 92 9.67 -31.94 13.18
N TYR A 93 9.50 -30.81 12.49
CA TYR A 93 8.17 -30.40 12.04
C TYR A 93 7.55 -31.43 11.09
N LEU A 94 6.28 -31.76 11.34
CA LEU A 94 5.48 -32.55 10.41
C LEU A 94 5.41 -31.86 9.03
N ASN A 95 5.28 -32.68 7.99
CA ASN A 95 5.04 -32.19 6.64
C ASN A 95 3.82 -31.26 6.62
N ILE A 96 3.97 -30.08 6.01
CA ILE A 96 2.91 -29.06 5.98
C ILE A 96 1.59 -29.60 5.40
N LYS A 97 1.63 -30.57 4.48
CA LYS A 97 0.41 -31.21 3.93
C LYS A 97 -0.38 -31.95 5.00
N VAL A 98 0.31 -32.65 5.92
CA VAL A 98 -0.32 -33.34 7.05
C VAL A 98 -0.97 -32.33 8.00
N ILE A 99 -0.29 -31.20 8.26
CA ILE A 99 -0.82 -30.11 9.08
C ILE A 99 -2.10 -29.53 8.45
N ILE A 100 -2.07 -29.22 7.15
CA ILE A 100 -3.22 -28.72 6.39
C ILE A 100 -4.40 -29.71 6.47
N GLU A 101 -4.14 -31.00 6.23
CA GLU A 101 -5.17 -32.04 6.29
C GLU A 101 -5.78 -32.19 7.69
N LYS A 102 -4.97 -32.14 8.76
CA LYS A 102 -5.47 -32.16 10.14
C LYS A 102 -6.45 -31.01 10.41
N ILE A 103 -6.07 -29.78 10.05
CA ILE A 103 -6.93 -28.59 10.22
C ILE A 103 -8.22 -28.74 9.41
N HIS A 104 -8.12 -29.09 8.13
CA HIS A 104 -9.31 -29.20 7.27
C HIS A 104 -10.24 -30.35 7.70
N ASN A 105 -9.70 -31.46 8.20
CA ASN A 105 -10.50 -32.58 8.69
C ASN A 105 -11.18 -32.26 10.03
N TYR A 106 -10.55 -31.44 10.88
CA TYR A 106 -11.16 -30.99 12.14
C TYR A 106 -12.45 -30.19 11.89
N TYR A 107 -12.44 -29.30 10.89
CA TYR A 107 -13.57 -28.43 10.56
C TYR A 107 -14.51 -28.97 9.48
N LYS A 108 -14.32 -30.21 9.00
CA LYS A 108 -14.97 -30.73 7.78
C LYS A 108 -16.50 -30.72 7.81
N ASP A 109 -17.10 -30.83 9.00
CA ASP A 109 -18.55 -30.95 9.20
C ASP A 109 -19.18 -29.60 9.59
N GLU A 110 -18.39 -28.52 9.68
CA GLU A 110 -18.80 -27.23 10.21
C GLU A 110 -18.61 -26.11 9.18
N LYS A 111 -19.57 -25.17 9.11
CA LYS A 111 -19.43 -23.97 8.28
C LYS A 111 -18.26 -23.12 8.79
N THR A 112 -17.19 -23.09 8.02
CA THR A 112 -15.92 -22.49 8.44
C THR A 112 -15.44 -21.51 7.40
N LEU A 113 -15.18 -20.28 7.83
CA LEU A 113 -14.52 -19.26 7.02
C LEU A 113 -13.03 -19.25 7.33
N TYR A 114 -12.21 -19.58 6.33
CA TYR A 114 -10.76 -19.44 6.37
C TYR A 114 -10.38 -18.05 5.84
N ILE A 115 -9.64 -17.29 6.65
CA ILE A 115 -9.16 -15.95 6.29
C ILE A 115 -7.65 -16.02 6.12
N PHE A 116 -7.17 -15.88 4.87
CA PHE A 116 -5.75 -15.74 4.57
C PHE A 116 -5.44 -14.25 4.45
N ASP A 117 -4.90 -13.66 5.51
CA ASP A 117 -4.60 -12.23 5.57
C ASP A 117 -3.17 -11.95 5.05
N ASN A 118 -3.00 -10.87 4.30
CA ASN A 118 -1.73 -10.40 3.74
C ASN A 118 -1.04 -11.37 2.75
N VAL A 119 -1.80 -12.13 1.96
CA VAL A 119 -1.23 -13.04 0.95
C VAL A 119 -0.32 -12.27 -0.01
N ASP A 120 0.92 -12.71 -0.16
CA ASP A 120 1.89 -12.18 -1.12
C ASP A 120 1.99 -13.02 -2.41
N ASP A 121 2.70 -12.54 -3.42
CA ASP A 121 2.86 -13.19 -4.73
C ASP A 121 3.48 -14.59 -4.67
N GLU A 122 4.37 -14.85 -3.71
CA GLU A 122 4.93 -16.19 -3.51
C GLU A 122 3.90 -17.14 -2.91
N SER A 123 3.17 -16.68 -1.89
CA SER A 123 2.11 -17.45 -1.27
C SER A 123 1.00 -17.79 -2.27
N VAL A 124 0.66 -16.88 -3.20
CA VAL A 124 -0.32 -17.13 -4.27
C VAL A 124 0.02 -18.40 -5.07
N LYS A 125 1.29 -18.63 -5.41
CA LYS A 125 1.72 -19.75 -6.27
C LYS A 125 1.31 -21.12 -5.72
N ASN A 126 1.37 -21.26 -4.40
CA ASN A 126 1.04 -22.52 -3.71
C ASN A 126 -0.25 -22.44 -2.90
N LEU A 127 -0.98 -21.31 -2.92
CA LEU A 127 -2.14 -21.08 -2.06
C LEU A 127 -3.22 -22.15 -2.23
N THR A 128 -3.38 -22.68 -3.44
CA THR A 128 -4.36 -23.73 -3.76
C THR A 128 -4.21 -24.99 -2.91
N MET A 129 -3.01 -25.30 -2.40
CA MET A 129 -2.81 -26.44 -1.51
C MET A 129 -3.29 -26.19 -0.08
N TYR A 130 -3.40 -24.92 0.32
CA TYR A 130 -3.88 -24.49 1.64
C TYR A 130 -5.39 -24.26 1.67
N ILE A 131 -6.04 -24.08 0.52
CA ILE A 131 -7.49 -23.83 0.44
C ILE A 131 -8.25 -25.15 0.66
N SER A 132 -9.10 -25.19 1.69
CA SER A 132 -9.96 -26.34 1.94
C SER A 132 -10.97 -26.54 0.80
N ARG A 133 -11.08 -27.79 0.34
CA ARG A 133 -12.10 -28.25 -0.62
C ARG A 133 -13.24 -29.02 0.05
N LYS A 134 -13.29 -29.04 1.39
CA LYS A 134 -14.37 -29.70 2.11
C LYS A 134 -15.68 -28.94 1.88
N PRO A 135 -16.85 -29.62 1.92
CA PRO A 135 -18.13 -28.94 1.98
C PRO A 135 -18.14 -27.91 3.13
N ASN A 136 -18.92 -26.85 2.99
CA ASN A 136 -19.04 -25.81 4.02
C ASN A 136 -17.73 -25.08 4.39
N SER A 137 -16.68 -25.20 3.59
CA SER A 137 -15.45 -24.40 3.72
C SER A 137 -15.49 -23.20 2.79
N PHE A 138 -15.28 -22.01 3.35
CA PHE A 138 -15.28 -20.74 2.63
C PHE A 138 -13.92 -20.09 2.77
N THR A 139 -13.43 -19.40 1.75
CA THR A 139 -12.12 -18.75 1.77
C THR A 139 -12.22 -17.27 1.44
N LEU A 140 -11.77 -16.44 2.37
CA LEU A 140 -11.54 -15.01 2.20
C LEU A 140 -10.03 -14.74 2.21
N ILE A 141 -9.55 -13.99 1.23
CA ILE A 141 -8.13 -13.64 1.09
C ILE A 141 -8.01 -12.13 1.10
N THR A 142 -7.04 -11.58 1.82
CA THR A 142 -6.61 -10.18 1.65
C THR A 142 -5.22 -10.13 1.03
N SER A 143 -5.00 -9.21 0.09
CA SER A 143 -3.71 -9.12 -0.60
C SER A 143 -3.40 -7.75 -1.17
N GLN A 144 -2.12 -7.40 -1.24
CA GLN A 144 -1.65 -6.26 -2.06
C GLN A 144 -1.38 -6.68 -3.50
N TRP A 145 -1.20 -7.98 -3.74
CA TRP A 145 -0.99 -8.51 -5.07
C TRP A 145 -2.28 -8.36 -5.90
N ARG A 146 -2.18 -7.76 -7.09
CA ARG A 146 -3.32 -7.54 -8.00
C ARG A 146 -3.50 -8.67 -9.01
N THR A 147 -2.44 -9.42 -9.29
CA THR A 147 -2.40 -10.37 -10.41
C THR A 147 -2.85 -11.75 -9.97
N TRP A 148 -4.18 -11.95 -9.96
CA TRP A 148 -4.82 -13.21 -9.58
C TRP A 148 -5.33 -13.99 -10.80
N SER A 149 -5.40 -15.31 -10.68
CA SER A 149 -6.03 -16.17 -11.71
C SER A 149 -7.52 -15.81 -11.90
N ASN A 150 -8.11 -16.19 -13.03
CA ASN A 150 -9.52 -15.93 -13.31
C ASN A 150 -10.48 -16.85 -12.53
N ASN A 151 -9.94 -17.85 -11.82
CA ASN A 151 -10.68 -18.86 -11.09
C ASN A 151 -11.11 -18.42 -9.68
N VAL A 152 -10.75 -17.21 -9.26
CA VAL A 152 -11.15 -16.62 -7.98
C VAL A 152 -12.13 -15.45 -8.19
N ASN A 153 -12.96 -15.18 -7.18
CA ASN A 153 -13.68 -13.91 -7.11
C ASN A 153 -12.72 -12.84 -6.58
N LYS A 154 -12.85 -11.62 -7.07
CA LYS A 154 -11.95 -10.51 -6.71
C LYS A 154 -12.76 -9.26 -6.49
N ILE A 155 -12.50 -8.55 -5.41
CA ILE A 155 -13.06 -7.23 -5.10
C ILE A 155 -11.88 -6.28 -4.87
N LEU A 156 -11.84 -5.20 -5.65
CA LEU A 156 -10.90 -4.10 -5.42
C LEU A 156 -11.38 -3.29 -4.20
N VAL A 157 -10.54 -3.22 -3.18
CA VAL A 157 -10.71 -2.30 -2.06
C VAL A 157 -9.85 -1.08 -2.34
N ASP A 158 -10.50 0.01 -2.73
CA ASP A 158 -9.85 1.28 -3.00
C ASP A 158 -9.79 2.17 -1.74
N VAL A 159 -9.19 3.36 -1.87
CA VAL A 159 -9.29 4.44 -0.89
C VAL A 159 -10.77 4.76 -0.56
N PHE A 160 -10.99 5.58 0.46
CA PHE A 160 -12.35 6.03 0.74
C PHE A 160 -12.86 6.90 -0.41
N SER A 161 -14.15 6.78 -0.72
CA SER A 161 -14.86 7.85 -1.43
C SER A 161 -14.84 9.15 -0.62
N SER A 162 -15.13 10.27 -1.27
CA SER A 162 -15.19 11.57 -0.59
C SER A 162 -16.21 11.55 0.56
N GLU A 163 -17.34 10.88 0.36
CA GLU A 163 -18.41 10.74 1.35
C GLU A 163 -17.99 9.85 2.51
N GLU A 164 -17.37 8.69 2.23
CA GLU A 164 -16.83 7.79 3.26
C GLU A 164 -15.78 8.49 4.11
N ALA A 165 -14.81 9.17 3.48
CA ALA A 165 -13.72 9.86 4.17
C ALA A 165 -14.24 11.00 5.04
N PHE A 166 -15.16 11.82 4.50
CA PHE A 166 -15.77 12.92 5.22
C PHE A 166 -16.55 12.42 6.44
N ALA A 167 -17.41 11.41 6.26
CA ALA A 167 -18.18 10.82 7.35
C ALA A 167 -17.28 10.23 8.43
N TYR A 168 -16.22 9.52 8.02
CA TYR A 168 -15.27 8.92 8.96
C TYR A 168 -14.55 9.98 9.79
N VAL A 169 -14.05 11.06 9.19
CA VAL A 169 -13.41 12.16 9.94
C VAL A 169 -14.42 12.88 10.82
N LYS A 170 -15.61 13.21 10.30
CA LYS A 170 -16.63 13.97 11.03
C LYS A 170 -17.09 13.24 12.30
N ASN A 171 -17.17 11.91 12.25
CA ASN A 171 -17.56 11.09 13.41
C ASN A 171 -16.46 10.98 14.47
N ASN A 172 -15.20 11.27 14.14
CA ASN A 172 -14.06 11.08 15.03
C ASN A 172 -13.37 12.38 15.46
N ILE A 173 -13.68 13.51 14.82
CA ILE A 173 -13.14 14.84 15.15
C ILE A 173 -14.30 15.82 15.33
N ASN A 174 -14.54 16.22 16.57
CA ASN A 174 -15.61 17.16 16.92
C ASN A 174 -15.20 18.62 16.66
N GLY A 175 -16.19 19.49 16.42
CA GLY A 175 -16.03 20.96 16.45
C GLY A 175 -15.27 21.60 15.28
N ASN A 176 -14.97 20.86 14.21
CA ASN A 176 -14.29 21.40 13.02
C ASN A 176 -15.28 21.76 11.90
N ARG A 177 -14.92 22.80 11.13
CA ARG A 177 -15.65 23.22 9.93
C ARG A 177 -15.51 22.16 8.84
N ASP A 178 -16.58 21.97 8.06
CA ASP A 178 -16.62 20.98 6.99
C ASP A 178 -15.55 21.21 5.93
N GLU A 179 -15.22 22.47 5.65
CA GLU A 179 -14.16 22.85 4.71
C GLU A 179 -12.78 22.37 5.16
N ASN A 180 -12.48 22.45 6.45
CA ASN A 180 -11.21 21.93 7.00
C ASN A 180 -11.13 20.41 6.86
N ILE A 181 -12.24 19.72 7.10
CA ILE A 181 -12.31 18.25 6.92
C ILE A 181 -12.10 17.89 5.46
N LYS A 182 -12.73 18.62 4.52
CA LYS A 182 -12.54 18.42 3.07
C LYS A 182 -11.08 18.66 2.66
N ASN A 183 -10.44 19.69 3.20
CA ASN A 183 -9.03 19.95 2.96
C ASN A 183 -8.15 18.83 3.52
N LEU A 184 -8.43 18.34 4.73
CA LEU A 184 -7.69 17.24 5.35
C LEU A 184 -7.78 15.95 4.54
N ILE A 185 -8.99 15.52 4.15
CA ILE A 185 -9.15 14.26 3.40
C ILE A 185 -8.51 14.35 2.00
N LYS A 186 -8.54 15.53 1.37
CA LYS A 186 -7.84 15.77 0.11
C LYS A 186 -6.33 15.71 0.28
N GLU A 187 -5.79 16.36 1.31
CA GLU A 187 -4.35 16.35 1.64
C GLU A 187 -3.84 14.93 1.93
N LEU A 188 -4.68 14.07 2.52
CA LEU A 188 -4.32 12.69 2.85
C LEU A 188 -4.67 11.67 1.74
N GLY A 189 -5.06 12.15 0.56
CA GLY A 189 -5.39 11.31 -0.60
C GLY A 189 -6.55 10.35 -0.35
N TYR A 190 -7.49 10.71 0.53
CA TYR A 190 -8.62 9.87 0.95
C TYR A 190 -8.21 8.50 1.54
N HIS A 191 -6.95 8.36 1.94
CA HIS A 191 -6.39 7.07 2.33
C HIS A 191 -6.82 6.68 3.75
N PRO A 192 -7.52 5.54 3.95
CA PRO A 192 -8.06 5.15 5.25
C PRO A 192 -7.01 5.19 6.38
N PHE A 193 -5.87 4.52 6.18
CA PHE A 193 -4.80 4.53 7.17
C PHE A 193 -4.27 5.94 7.49
N ALA A 194 -4.06 6.80 6.49
CA ALA A 194 -3.49 8.13 6.72
C ALA A 194 -4.49 9.02 7.48
N ILE A 195 -5.77 8.92 7.12
CA ILE A 195 -6.87 9.59 7.81
C ILE A 195 -6.98 9.12 9.27
N THR A 196 -6.91 7.81 9.52
CA THR A 196 -6.92 7.26 10.89
C THR A 196 -5.73 7.77 11.70
N GLN A 197 -4.53 7.88 11.10
CA GLN A 197 -3.36 8.47 11.78
C GLN A 197 -3.59 9.95 12.09
N ALA A 198 -4.15 10.71 11.16
CA ALA A 198 -4.44 12.13 11.36
C ALA A 198 -5.44 12.35 12.50
N ILE A 199 -6.56 11.61 12.49
CA ILE A 199 -7.57 11.63 13.57
C ILE A 199 -6.91 11.37 14.92
N LYS A 200 -6.11 10.29 15.03
CA LYS A 200 -5.43 9.93 16.28
C LYS A 200 -4.49 11.04 16.75
N TYR A 201 -3.65 11.55 15.84
CA TYR A 201 -2.72 12.63 16.15
C TYR A 201 -3.45 13.89 16.63
N ILE A 202 -4.50 14.29 15.92
CA ILE A 202 -5.33 15.45 16.25
C ILE A 202 -5.94 15.30 17.65
N ASN A 203 -6.53 14.15 17.94
CA ASN A 203 -7.19 13.88 19.21
C ASN A 203 -6.20 13.81 20.39
N ILE A 204 -5.05 13.14 20.20
CA ILE A 204 -4.01 13.02 21.23
C ILE A 204 -3.40 14.39 21.55
N HIS A 205 -3.04 15.16 20.52
CA HIS A 205 -2.39 16.46 20.70
C HIS A 205 -3.35 17.62 20.92
N LYS A 206 -4.67 17.37 20.81
CA LYS A 206 -5.74 18.38 20.94
C LYS A 206 -5.47 19.62 20.08
N ILE A 207 -5.09 19.41 18.83
CA ILE A 207 -4.84 20.49 17.86
C ILE A 207 -6.00 20.62 16.87
N SER A 208 -6.09 21.74 16.15
CA SER A 208 -7.05 21.87 15.07
C SER A 208 -6.62 21.09 13.82
N VAL A 209 -7.55 20.85 12.90
CA VAL A 209 -7.28 20.19 11.62
C VAL A 209 -6.26 20.98 10.79
N GLU A 210 -6.38 22.31 10.75
CA GLU A 210 -5.48 23.19 10.02
C GLU A 210 -4.05 23.07 10.57
N LYS A 211 -3.91 23.11 11.90
CA LYS A 211 -2.61 22.95 12.55
C LYS A 211 -1.99 21.57 12.29
N TYR A 212 -2.81 20.53 12.11
CA TYR A 212 -2.31 19.23 11.68
C TYR A 212 -1.79 19.29 10.24
N ILE A 213 -2.56 19.88 9.31
CA ILE A 213 -2.16 20.01 7.90
C ILE A 213 -0.82 20.77 7.80
N ASP A 214 -0.64 21.87 8.53
CA ASP A 214 0.62 22.63 8.55
C ASP A 214 1.82 21.78 9.03
N ARG A 215 1.60 20.97 10.07
CA ARG A 215 2.63 20.05 10.58
C ARG A 215 2.91 18.93 9.57
N TYR A 216 1.87 18.40 8.93
CA TYR A 216 1.99 17.34 7.93
C TYR A 216 2.79 17.81 6.73
N ARG A 217 2.50 19.00 6.20
CA ARG A 217 3.25 19.60 5.09
C ARG A 217 4.70 19.87 5.44
N SER A 218 4.98 20.30 6.66
CA SER A 218 6.35 20.61 7.08
C SER A 218 7.19 19.37 7.38
N LYS A 219 6.60 18.32 7.97
CA LYS A 219 7.33 17.16 8.50
C LYS A 219 6.57 15.83 8.33
N PRO A 220 6.23 15.44 7.09
CA PRO A 220 5.31 14.31 6.85
C PRO A 220 5.87 12.97 7.34
N SER A 221 7.18 12.72 7.16
CA SER A 221 7.84 11.52 7.66
C SER A 221 7.90 11.44 9.19
N GLU A 222 8.05 12.56 9.91
CA GLU A 222 8.07 12.55 11.38
C GLU A 222 6.68 12.26 11.95
N ILE A 223 5.62 12.68 11.26
CA ILE A 223 4.24 12.39 11.68
C ILE A 223 3.89 10.93 11.42
N LEU A 224 4.28 10.38 10.27
CA LEU A 224 4.01 8.99 9.90
C LEU A 224 4.85 7.97 10.68
N ASP A 225 6.11 8.29 10.98
CA ASP A 225 7.03 7.41 11.72
C ASP A 225 6.96 7.64 13.25
N ASN A 226 5.93 8.32 13.75
CA ASN A 226 5.80 8.58 15.18
C ASN A 226 5.36 7.31 15.93
N ASN A 227 6.32 6.41 16.19
CA ASN A 227 6.13 5.19 16.97
C ASN A 227 5.86 5.46 18.47
N ASN A 228 5.85 6.73 18.90
CA ASN A 228 5.67 7.10 20.31
C ASN A 228 4.23 6.97 20.79
N PHE A 229 3.28 6.70 19.91
CA PHE A 229 1.89 6.46 20.28
C PHE A 229 1.51 5.00 19.98
N PRO A 230 0.89 4.29 20.93
CA PRO A 230 0.35 2.95 20.68
C PRO A 230 -0.75 3.08 19.62
N THR A 231 -0.35 2.96 18.37
CA THR A 231 -1.24 2.80 17.25
C THR A 231 -1.88 1.41 17.38
N GLU A 232 -3.20 1.33 17.12
CA GLU A 232 -3.89 0.05 16.88
C GLU A 232 -3.03 -0.83 15.97
N GLU A 233 -3.05 -2.13 16.19
CA GLU A 233 -2.22 -3.11 15.47
C GLU A 233 -2.37 -2.99 13.94
N GLU A 234 -3.57 -2.65 13.49
CA GLU A 234 -3.95 -2.36 12.10
C GLU A 234 -3.26 -1.13 11.48
N SER A 235 -2.91 -0.15 12.31
CA SER A 235 -2.18 1.02 11.86
C SER A 235 -0.70 0.69 11.65
N LYS A 236 -0.10 -0.10 12.55
CA LYS A 236 1.27 -0.60 12.36
C LYS A 236 1.36 -1.54 11.15
N SER A 237 0.28 -2.27 10.85
CA SER A 237 0.28 -3.27 9.78
C SER A 237 0.42 -2.67 8.38
N ALA A 238 -0.16 -1.51 8.08
CA ALA A 238 -0.06 -0.90 6.74
C ALA A 238 1.37 -0.55 6.33
N LEU A 239 2.10 0.16 7.20
CA LEU A 239 3.51 0.51 6.97
C LEU A 239 4.40 -0.74 7.00
N LYS A 240 4.13 -1.67 7.93
CA LYS A 240 4.84 -2.96 8.00
C LYS A 240 4.68 -3.75 6.71
N ALA A 241 3.48 -3.78 6.12
CA ALA A 241 3.22 -4.54 4.91
C ALA A 241 3.95 -3.93 3.69
N ILE A 242 4.03 -2.61 3.56
CA ILE A 242 4.88 -1.97 2.54
C ILE A 242 6.36 -2.29 2.80
N ASN A 243 6.82 -2.16 4.05
CA ASN A 243 8.21 -2.46 4.42
C ASN A 243 8.60 -3.91 4.11
N LEU A 244 7.71 -4.88 4.32
CA LEU A 244 7.96 -6.28 3.94
C LEU A 244 8.12 -6.43 2.43
N VAL A 245 7.29 -5.77 1.63
CA VAL A 245 7.45 -5.73 0.17
C VAL A 245 8.79 -5.08 -0.20
N LEU A 246 9.18 -3.97 0.44
CA LEU A 246 10.47 -3.31 0.19
C LEU A 246 11.67 -4.19 0.53
N ILE A 247 11.67 -4.86 1.68
CA ILE A 247 12.71 -5.83 2.08
C ILE A 247 12.80 -6.98 1.06
N LYS A 248 11.65 -7.46 0.58
CA LYS A 248 11.59 -8.50 -0.44
C LYS A 248 12.18 -8.03 -1.77
N LEU A 249 11.80 -6.83 -2.24
CA LEU A 249 12.29 -6.25 -3.49
C LEU A 249 13.81 -5.99 -3.41
N GLU A 250 14.30 -5.47 -2.30
CA GLU A 250 15.73 -5.25 -2.08
C GLU A 250 16.54 -6.55 -2.23
N LYS A 251 16.02 -7.68 -1.71
CA LYS A 251 16.68 -8.98 -1.78
C LYS A 251 16.54 -9.69 -3.13
N THR A 252 15.39 -9.56 -3.79
CA THR A 252 15.02 -10.42 -4.94
C THR A 252 15.03 -9.69 -6.28
N LYS A 253 14.85 -8.36 -6.29
CA LYS A 253 14.68 -7.53 -7.49
C LYS A 253 15.34 -6.14 -7.28
N PRO A 254 16.69 -6.07 -7.15
CA PRO A 254 17.39 -4.83 -6.78
C PRO A 254 17.23 -3.69 -7.79
N PHE A 255 17.09 -3.99 -9.08
CA PHE A 255 16.83 -2.97 -10.13
C PHE A 255 15.49 -2.26 -9.91
N LEU A 256 14.42 -3.01 -9.65
CA LEU A 256 13.09 -2.49 -9.35
C LEU A 256 13.11 -1.67 -8.07
N PHE A 257 13.79 -2.18 -7.03
CA PHE A 257 13.98 -1.46 -5.77
C PHE A 257 14.67 -0.12 -5.99
N LYS A 258 15.74 -0.06 -6.82
CA LYS A 258 16.45 1.19 -7.16
C LYS A 258 15.53 2.20 -7.86
N ILE A 259 14.78 1.76 -8.89
CA ILE A 259 13.81 2.60 -9.62
C ILE A 259 12.76 3.17 -8.66
N LEU A 260 12.15 2.32 -7.83
CA LEU A 260 11.10 2.73 -6.89
C LEU A 260 11.60 3.75 -5.86
N ASN A 261 12.82 3.57 -5.35
CA ASN A 261 13.41 4.51 -4.40
C ASN A 261 13.67 5.89 -5.03
N CYS A 262 14.10 5.96 -6.29
CA CYS A 262 14.22 7.23 -7.02
C CYS A 262 12.85 7.88 -7.28
N LEU A 263 11.87 7.10 -7.76
CA LEU A 263 10.50 7.60 -8.00
C LEU A 263 9.83 8.13 -6.72
N SER A 264 10.21 7.63 -5.54
CA SER A 264 9.69 8.15 -4.26
C SER A 264 10.05 9.61 -3.97
N HIS A 265 11.01 10.20 -4.69
CA HIS A 265 11.39 11.61 -4.56
C HIS A 265 10.77 12.51 -5.63
N CYS A 266 10.12 11.92 -6.63
CA CYS A 266 9.47 12.62 -7.74
C CYS A 266 7.99 12.90 -7.43
N ASP A 267 7.34 13.73 -8.25
CA ASP A 267 5.88 13.90 -8.18
C ASP A 267 5.18 12.54 -8.24
N SER A 268 4.25 12.37 -7.31
CA SER A 268 3.45 11.18 -7.09
C SER A 268 2.45 10.91 -8.22
N GLN A 269 2.10 11.95 -8.99
CA GLN A 269 1.14 11.91 -10.08
C GLN A 269 1.81 12.05 -11.45
N ASN A 270 1.09 11.66 -12.50
CA ASN A 270 1.49 11.86 -13.90
C ASN A 270 2.89 11.32 -14.28
N ILE A 271 3.34 10.25 -13.61
CA ILE A 271 4.61 9.57 -13.89
C ILE A 271 4.45 8.88 -15.25
N SER A 272 5.10 9.39 -16.30
CA SER A 272 4.98 8.78 -17.63
C SER A 272 5.87 7.54 -17.76
N LYS A 273 5.50 6.57 -18.63
CA LYS A 273 6.39 5.45 -18.99
C LYS A 273 7.77 5.96 -19.46
N GLN A 274 7.78 7.01 -20.28
CA GLN A 274 9.02 7.60 -20.80
C GLN A 274 9.93 8.11 -19.68
N PHE A 275 9.36 8.74 -18.66
CA PHE A 275 10.12 9.22 -17.50
C PHE A 275 10.73 8.06 -16.70
N ILE A 276 9.99 6.95 -16.54
CA ILE A 276 10.51 5.73 -15.90
C ILE A 276 11.67 5.14 -16.72
N ILE A 277 11.56 5.11 -18.06
CA ILE A 277 12.62 4.64 -18.95
C ILE A 277 13.88 5.51 -18.80
N GLN A 278 13.72 6.83 -18.84
CA GLN A 278 14.84 7.77 -18.73
C GLN A 278 15.58 7.64 -17.39
N ILE A 279 14.84 7.57 -16.27
CA ILE A 279 15.42 7.31 -14.96
C ILE A 279 16.12 5.94 -14.95
N SER A 280 15.49 4.91 -15.50
CA SER A 280 16.07 3.56 -15.52
C SER A 280 17.40 3.53 -16.27
N ASN A 281 17.46 4.16 -17.43
CA ASN A 281 18.70 4.29 -18.21
C ASN A 281 19.79 5.03 -17.43
N HIS A 282 19.43 6.14 -16.75
CA HIS A 282 20.36 6.87 -15.88
C HIS A 282 20.87 6.03 -14.69
N LEU A 283 20.08 5.04 -14.25
CA LEU A 283 20.45 4.09 -13.21
C LEU A 283 21.22 2.87 -13.74
N GLU A 284 21.64 2.88 -15.01
CA GLU A 284 22.30 1.80 -15.75
C GLU A 284 21.41 0.57 -15.98
N ILE A 285 20.09 0.76 -16.03
CA ILE A 285 19.08 -0.26 -16.33
C ILE A 285 18.54 0.05 -17.73
N ASN A 286 19.28 -0.39 -18.75
CA ASN A 286 18.99 -0.05 -20.16
C ASN A 286 18.12 -1.09 -20.89
N ASP A 287 17.84 -2.23 -20.25
CA ASP A 287 17.03 -3.28 -20.84
C ASP A 287 15.53 -2.94 -20.73
N GLU A 288 14.90 -2.66 -21.86
CA GLU A 288 13.47 -2.33 -21.94
C GLU A 288 12.58 -3.43 -21.34
N PHE A 289 12.98 -4.70 -21.47
CA PHE A 289 12.25 -5.81 -20.87
C PHE A 289 12.29 -5.75 -19.34
N LEU A 290 13.43 -5.41 -18.74
CA LEU A 290 13.55 -5.24 -17.28
C LEU A 290 12.73 -4.04 -16.78
N ILE A 291 12.66 -2.96 -17.56
CA ILE A 291 11.86 -1.79 -17.22
C ILE A 291 10.36 -2.14 -17.25
N ASP A 292 9.91 -2.84 -18.28
CA ASP A 292 8.53 -3.30 -18.39
C ASP A 292 8.18 -4.33 -17.30
N GLU A 293 9.11 -5.23 -16.96
CA GLU A 293 8.98 -6.13 -15.81
C GLU A 293 8.84 -5.32 -14.51
N ALA A 294 9.67 -4.28 -14.32
CA ALA A 294 9.61 -3.44 -13.13
C ALA A 294 8.25 -2.75 -12.99
N ILE A 295 7.75 -2.13 -14.06
CA ILE A 295 6.44 -1.46 -14.09
C ILE A 295 5.33 -2.48 -13.77
N GLY A 296 5.34 -3.64 -14.45
CA GLY A 296 4.34 -4.69 -14.25
C GLY A 296 4.33 -5.25 -12.82
N LEU A 297 5.50 -5.45 -12.22
CA LEU A 297 5.63 -5.92 -10.83
C LEU A 297 5.19 -4.85 -9.84
N LEU A 298 5.59 -3.59 -10.00
CA LEU A 298 5.15 -2.48 -9.14
C LEU A 298 3.63 -2.31 -9.15
N MET A 299 3.01 -2.44 -10.33
CA MET A 299 1.55 -2.47 -10.46
C MET A 299 0.96 -3.68 -9.76
N SER A 300 1.56 -4.86 -9.93
CA SER A 300 1.11 -6.09 -9.28
C SER A 300 1.17 -5.98 -7.76
N TYR A 301 2.17 -5.31 -7.18
CA TYR A 301 2.26 -5.05 -5.73
C TYR A 301 1.36 -3.91 -5.22
N SER A 302 0.54 -3.29 -6.07
CA SER A 302 -0.22 -2.08 -5.73
C SER A 302 0.64 -0.88 -5.29
N LEU A 303 1.91 -0.83 -5.68
CA LEU A 303 2.81 0.30 -5.42
C LEU A 303 2.71 1.36 -6.53
N LEU A 304 2.24 0.96 -7.72
CA LEU A 304 2.02 1.83 -8.88
C LEU A 304 0.60 1.62 -9.42
N ASN A 305 -0.07 2.71 -9.79
CA ASN A 305 -1.37 2.71 -10.45
C ASN A 305 -1.25 3.19 -11.89
N CYS A 306 -2.22 2.84 -12.75
CA CYS A 306 -2.31 3.29 -14.14
C CYS A 306 -3.74 3.78 -14.41
N PHE A 307 -3.92 4.94 -15.06
CA PHE A 307 -5.24 5.56 -15.26
C PHE A 307 -5.52 5.98 -16.71
N GLU A 308 -4.48 6.30 -17.48
CA GLU A 308 -4.57 6.72 -18.88
C GLU A 308 -3.36 6.14 -19.62
N ASP A 309 -3.55 5.05 -20.37
CA ASP A 309 -2.51 4.27 -21.08
C ASP A 309 -1.10 4.90 -21.03
N LYS A 310 -0.25 4.39 -20.13
CA LYS A 310 1.15 4.80 -19.87
C LYS A 310 1.37 6.01 -18.94
N LYS A 311 0.34 6.51 -18.27
CA LYS A 311 0.48 7.40 -17.09
C LYS A 311 0.25 6.64 -15.80
N TYR A 312 1.20 6.82 -14.89
CA TYR A 312 1.24 6.15 -13.62
C TYR A 312 1.15 7.12 -12.44
N SER A 313 0.74 6.60 -11.29
CA SER A 313 0.88 7.30 -10.01
C SER A 313 1.32 6.36 -8.90
N ILE A 314 2.03 6.92 -7.92
CA ILE A 314 2.33 6.28 -6.65
C ILE A 314 1.54 7.04 -5.61
N HIS A 315 0.78 6.36 -4.76
CA HIS A 315 0.08 7.06 -3.69
C HIS A 315 1.06 7.76 -2.74
N GLU A 316 0.75 8.98 -2.29
CA GLU A 316 1.67 9.80 -1.48
C GLU A 316 2.13 9.10 -0.20
N LEU A 317 1.22 8.42 0.51
CA LEU A 317 1.57 7.58 1.66
C LEU A 317 2.61 6.49 1.31
N THR A 318 2.49 5.88 0.13
CA THR A 318 3.44 4.86 -0.34
C THR A 318 4.82 5.48 -0.55
N GLN A 319 4.91 6.63 -1.24
CA GLN A 319 6.18 7.35 -1.38
C GLN A 319 6.77 7.76 -0.02
N LEU A 320 5.95 8.30 0.87
CA LEU A 320 6.37 8.66 2.22
C LEU A 320 6.92 7.46 3.00
N THR A 321 6.27 6.30 2.88
CA THR A 321 6.74 5.06 3.52
C THR A 321 8.08 4.62 2.96
N ILE A 322 8.27 4.72 1.64
CA ILE A 322 9.56 4.42 0.98
C ILE A 322 10.65 5.39 1.47
N ARG A 323 10.36 6.69 1.57
CA ARG A 323 11.32 7.68 2.10
C ARG A 323 11.65 7.43 3.58
N CYS A 324 10.68 7.01 4.40
CA CYS A 324 10.94 6.58 5.78
C CYS A 324 11.82 5.33 5.84
N PHE A 325 11.59 4.35 4.96
CA PHE A 325 12.43 3.16 4.84
C PHE A 325 13.89 3.52 4.48
N GLN A 326 14.09 4.42 3.51
CA GLN A 326 15.41 4.94 3.17
C GLN A 326 16.10 5.63 4.34
N LYS A 327 15.35 6.43 5.12
CA LYS A 327 15.89 7.15 6.28
C LYS A 327 16.39 6.18 7.35
N ARG A 328 15.63 5.12 7.63
CA ARG A 328 16.02 4.07 8.60
C ARG A 328 17.24 3.29 8.14
N ASN A 329 17.39 3.07 6.84
CA ASN A 329 18.53 2.38 6.25
C ASN A 329 19.68 3.31 5.84
N SER A 330 19.63 4.59 6.22
CA SER A 330 20.65 5.61 5.86
C SER A 330 20.95 5.73 4.35
N SER A 331 19.98 5.40 3.50
CA SER A 331 20.13 5.38 2.03
C SER A 331 19.42 6.55 1.33
N THR A 332 18.77 7.45 2.08
CA THR A 332 18.06 8.62 1.51
C THR A 332 18.97 9.47 0.62
N ASN A 333 20.20 9.74 1.07
CA ASN A 333 21.12 10.55 0.30
C ASN A 333 21.52 9.86 -1.00
N THR A 334 21.77 8.56 -0.98
CA THR A 334 22.11 7.76 -2.17
C THR A 334 21.08 7.93 -3.28
N TYR A 335 19.80 7.70 -2.99
CA TYR A 335 18.76 7.77 -4.02
C TYR A 335 18.41 9.19 -4.43
N LEU A 336 18.50 10.14 -3.49
CA LEU A 336 18.27 11.55 -3.77
C LEU A 336 19.37 12.12 -4.66
N ASP A 337 20.64 11.75 -4.44
CA ASP A 337 21.77 12.21 -5.26
C ASP A 337 21.69 11.61 -6.68
N LEU A 338 21.25 10.36 -6.82
CA LEU A 338 21.02 9.72 -8.12
C LEU A 338 19.96 10.47 -8.95
N ILE A 339 18.79 10.75 -8.35
CA ILE A 339 17.72 11.45 -9.07
C ILE A 339 18.05 12.93 -9.30
N GLU A 340 18.76 13.57 -8.38
CA GLU A 340 19.23 14.95 -8.55
C GLU A 340 20.22 15.06 -9.72
N ASN A 341 21.14 14.09 -9.85
CA ASN A 341 22.09 14.05 -10.97
C ASN A 341 21.38 13.82 -12.31
N TYR A 342 20.37 12.95 -12.36
CA TYR A 342 19.51 12.79 -13.53
C TYR A 342 18.93 14.14 -13.98
N PHE A 343 18.26 14.87 -13.08
CA PHE A 343 17.69 16.17 -13.43
C PHE A 343 18.74 17.20 -13.85
N LYS A 344 19.93 17.20 -13.23
CA LYS A 344 21.03 18.09 -13.64
C LYS A 344 21.49 17.83 -15.07
N VAL A 345 21.61 16.57 -15.47
CA VAL A 345 22.05 16.19 -16.82
C VAL A 345 20.97 16.60 -17.82
N GLU A 346 19.75 16.12 -17.62
CA GLU A 346 18.64 16.32 -18.55
C GLU A 346 18.31 17.81 -18.75
N MET A 347 18.27 18.61 -17.69
CA MET A 347 17.96 20.06 -17.75
C MET A 347 19.07 20.90 -18.41
N ASN A 348 20.29 20.36 -18.58
CA ASN A 348 21.40 21.05 -19.23
C ASN A 348 21.61 20.62 -20.69
N GLU A 349 21.23 19.37 -21.04
CA GLU A 349 21.50 18.81 -22.37
C GLU A 349 20.44 19.17 -23.43
N VAL A 350 19.18 19.43 -23.03
CA VAL A 350 18.07 19.52 -23.98
C VAL A 350 17.54 20.95 -24.09
N LYS A 351 17.62 21.55 -25.30
CA LYS A 351 17.25 22.96 -25.52
C LYS A 351 15.74 23.23 -25.62
N ASP A 352 14.93 22.22 -25.98
CA ASP A 352 13.49 22.41 -26.25
C ASP A 352 12.57 21.42 -25.51
N HIS A 353 13.14 20.38 -24.89
CA HIS A 353 12.45 19.35 -24.07
C HIS A 353 11.08 18.88 -24.61
N SER A 354 10.92 18.85 -25.94
CA SER A 354 9.70 18.44 -26.61
C SER A 354 9.30 17.01 -26.23
N ASP A 355 10.32 16.16 -26.01
CA ASP A 355 10.16 14.71 -25.88
C ASP A 355 9.94 14.24 -24.43
N TYR A 356 10.11 15.14 -23.44
CA TYR A 356 10.06 14.80 -22.01
C TYR A 356 8.65 14.89 -21.40
N GLY A 357 7.67 15.31 -22.20
CA GLY A 357 6.31 15.60 -21.73
C GLY A 357 6.25 16.84 -20.85
N ASN A 358 5.04 17.27 -20.50
CA ASN A 358 4.83 18.51 -19.73
C ASN A 358 5.14 18.34 -18.23
N HIS A 359 5.16 17.10 -17.72
CA HIS A 359 5.25 16.80 -16.29
C HIS A 359 6.69 16.58 -15.78
N PHE A 360 7.69 16.49 -16.67
CA PHE A 360 9.09 16.31 -16.27
C PHE A 360 9.57 17.38 -15.28
N VAL A 361 9.26 18.65 -15.56
CA VAL A 361 9.62 19.76 -14.68
C VAL A 361 8.92 19.70 -13.33
N PHE A 362 7.68 19.17 -13.28
CA PHE A 362 6.92 18.99 -12.05
C PHE A 362 7.54 17.96 -11.12
N HIS A 363 8.11 16.88 -11.65
CA HIS A 363 8.84 15.92 -10.83
C HIS A 363 10.04 16.57 -10.11
N PHE A 364 10.78 17.47 -10.78
CA PHE A 364 11.87 18.22 -10.15
C PHE A 364 11.37 19.23 -9.11
N ILE A 365 10.31 19.99 -9.42
CA ILE A 365 9.74 20.99 -8.51
C ILE A 365 9.21 20.31 -7.24
N TYR A 366 8.54 19.16 -7.37
CA TYR A 366 8.09 18.35 -6.24
C TYR A 366 9.26 17.84 -5.39
N MET A 367 10.32 17.35 -6.04
CA MET A 367 11.54 16.93 -5.36
C MET A 367 12.17 18.10 -4.57
N PHE A 368 12.22 19.29 -5.17
CA PHE A 368 12.72 20.51 -4.52
C PHE A 368 11.87 20.92 -3.32
N ARG A 369 10.54 20.91 -3.42
CA ARG A 369 9.64 21.18 -2.28
C ARG A 369 10.00 20.33 -1.06
N ASN A 370 10.21 19.03 -1.28
CA ASN A 370 10.46 18.09 -0.19
C ASN A 370 11.90 18.12 0.35
N ASN A 371 12.86 18.64 -0.44
CA ASN A 371 14.29 18.56 -0.12
C ASN A 371 15.01 19.91 -0.27
N GLY A 372 14.30 21.03 -0.14
CA GLY A 372 14.76 22.35 -0.56
C GLY A 372 16.11 22.78 0.00
N LYS A 373 16.42 22.45 1.27
CA LYS A 373 17.73 22.73 1.86
C LYS A 373 18.88 22.08 1.08
N LYS A 374 18.72 20.81 0.71
CA LYS A 374 19.76 20.03 0.03
C LYS A 374 19.87 20.38 -1.46
N ILE A 375 18.74 20.57 -2.12
CA ILE A 375 18.68 20.74 -3.58
C ILE A 375 18.76 22.22 -4.00
N SER A 376 18.77 23.17 -3.05
CA SER A 376 18.84 24.62 -3.31
C SER A 376 19.92 25.04 -4.32
N LYS A 377 21.16 24.55 -4.17
CA LYS A 377 22.27 24.86 -5.08
C LYS A 377 21.98 24.36 -6.49
N THR A 378 21.42 23.17 -6.61
CA THR A 378 21.07 22.56 -7.89
C THR A 378 19.93 23.31 -8.56
N PHE A 379 18.88 23.64 -7.81
CA PHE A 379 17.79 24.46 -8.27
C PHE A 379 18.31 25.78 -8.84
N HIS A 380 19.19 26.48 -8.11
CA HIS A 380 19.80 27.73 -8.56
C HIS A 380 20.53 27.56 -9.90
N ASN A 381 21.34 26.51 -10.03
CA ASN A 381 22.13 26.25 -11.23
C ASN A 381 21.26 25.99 -12.49
N ILE A 382 20.09 25.38 -12.33
CA ILE A 382 19.21 25.00 -13.45
C ILE A 382 17.95 25.89 -13.56
N THR A 383 17.89 26.99 -12.79
CA THR A 383 16.72 27.89 -12.75
C THR A 383 16.39 28.48 -14.12
N SER A 384 17.40 28.77 -14.95
CA SER A 384 17.20 29.25 -16.32
C SER A 384 16.42 28.23 -17.17
N SER A 385 16.81 26.96 -17.12
CA SER A 385 16.14 25.87 -17.85
C SER A 385 14.70 25.67 -17.35
N ILE A 386 14.49 25.67 -16.04
CA ILE A 386 13.14 25.58 -15.43
C ILE A 386 12.26 26.73 -15.92
N ARG A 387 12.79 27.97 -15.91
CA ARG A 387 12.04 29.14 -16.38
C ARG A 387 11.64 29.00 -17.85
N ILE A 388 12.56 28.57 -18.72
CA ILE A 388 12.27 28.38 -20.15
C ILE A 388 11.14 27.34 -20.33
N LEU A 389 11.26 26.20 -19.64
CA LEU A 389 10.25 25.13 -19.67
C LEU A 389 8.86 25.59 -19.24
N LEU A 390 8.76 26.32 -18.12
CA LEU A 390 7.49 26.80 -17.61
C LEU A 390 6.86 27.85 -18.54
N ILE A 391 7.66 28.72 -19.16
CA ILE A 391 7.18 29.72 -20.14
C ILE A 391 6.68 29.03 -21.41
N CYS A 392 7.50 28.19 -22.02
CA CYS A 392 7.16 27.55 -23.30
C CYS A 392 5.89 26.69 -23.22
N LYS A 393 5.60 26.12 -22.05
CA LYS A 393 4.46 25.21 -21.84
C LYS A 393 3.29 25.84 -21.08
N GLY A 394 3.42 27.08 -20.61
CA GLY A 394 2.37 27.78 -19.84
C GLY A 394 2.06 27.15 -18.48
N LEU A 395 3.04 26.56 -17.80
CA LEU A 395 2.86 25.69 -16.63
C LEU A 395 3.09 26.38 -15.27
N PHE A 396 2.98 27.71 -15.22
CA PHE A 396 3.35 28.47 -14.02
C PHE A 396 2.39 28.27 -12.86
N GLU A 397 1.09 28.17 -13.12
CA GLU A 397 0.08 28.03 -12.06
C GLU A 397 0.24 26.68 -11.36
N GLU A 398 0.40 25.60 -12.13
CA GLU A 398 0.61 24.25 -11.62
C GLU A 398 1.93 24.16 -10.84
N ALA A 399 3.00 24.79 -11.34
CA ALA A 399 4.28 24.84 -10.61
C ALA A 399 4.17 25.53 -9.25
N ILE A 400 3.38 26.61 -9.17
CA ILE A 400 3.10 27.32 -7.91
C ILE A 400 2.29 26.42 -6.98
N GLU A 401 1.31 25.68 -7.49
CA GLU A 401 0.54 24.74 -6.68
C GLU A 401 1.40 23.63 -6.09
N ILE A 402 2.37 23.10 -6.85
CA ILE A 402 3.29 22.07 -6.35
C ILE A 402 4.18 22.63 -5.23
N LEU A 403 4.58 23.91 -5.30
CA LEU A 403 5.47 24.55 -4.31
C LEU A 403 4.76 24.96 -3.01
N LYS A 404 3.42 25.07 -3.01
CA LYS A 404 2.61 25.31 -1.80
C LYS A 404 2.53 24.07 -0.94
#